data_AF-A0A929K8F8-F1
#
_entry.id   AF-A0A929K8F8-F1
#
_cell.length_a   1.000
_cell.length_b   1.000
_cell.length_c   1.000
_cell.angle_alpha   90.00
_cell.angle_beta   90.00
_cell.angle_gamma   90.00
#
_symmetry.space_group_name_H-M   'P 1'
#
loop_
_entity.id
_entity.type
_entity.pdbx_description
1 polymer ?
#
loop_
_entity_poly.entity_id
_entity_poly.type
_entity_poly.pdbx_seq_one_letter_code
_entity_poly.pdbx_strand_id
1 'polypeptide(L)' 'MTNVLMKANETIDTFLNSKLQIIQSRQGYRFSVDALLLAEFVSIRSDDVVVDLGAGCGIISLVLAVKRKVGFIVGLELQE' A
#
# COMPACT_ATOMS: atom_id res chain seq x y z
N MET A 1 10.99 -13.63 12.29
CA MET A 1 10.89 -12.88 11.01
C MET A 1 10.33 -13.86 10.00
N THR A 2 9.24 -13.50 9.32
CA THR A 2 8.60 -14.35 8.33
C THR A 2 9.53 -14.53 7.12
N ASN A 3 9.70 -15.75 6.61
CA ASN A 3 10.47 -15.98 5.39
C ASN A 3 9.67 -15.43 4.20
N VAL A 4 9.99 -14.19 3.81
CA VAL A 4 9.38 -13.52 2.67
C VAL A 4 10.25 -13.77 1.43
N LEU A 5 9.66 -14.34 0.39
CA LEU A 5 10.29 -14.46 -0.92
C LEU A 5 10.46 -13.06 -1.53
N MET A 6 11.71 -12.66 -1.77
CA MET A 6 12.04 -11.40 -2.43
C MET A 6 12.98 -11.63 -3.61
N LYS A 7 12.83 -10.80 -4.64
CA LYS A 7 13.77 -10.74 -5.76
C LYS A 7 15.04 -10.00 -5.33
N ALA A 8 16.14 -10.27 -6.01
CA ALA A 8 17.44 -9.66 -5.70
C ALA A 8 17.44 -8.12 -5.80
N ASN A 9 16.54 -7.54 -6.59
CA ASN A 9 16.41 -6.10 -6.79
C ASN A 9 15.31 -5.45 -5.93
N GLU A 10 14.76 -6.14 -4.94
CA GLU A 10 13.74 -5.61 -4.04
C GLU A 10 14.31 -5.20 -2.68
N THR A 11 13.61 -4.30 -2.01
CA THR A 11 13.90 -3.84 -0.64
C THR A 11 12.61 -3.82 0.16
N ILE A 12 12.72 -3.95 1.49
CA ILE A 12 11.60 -3.79 2.40
C ILE A 12 11.67 -2.39 3.02
N ASP A 13 10.65 -1.60 2.78
CA ASP A 13 10.44 -0.34 3.49
C ASP A 13 9.49 -0.55 4.66
N THR A 14 9.81 0.05 5.81
CA THR A 14 8.94 0.03 6.99
C THR A 14 8.20 1.36 7.13
N PHE A 15 6.91 1.29 7.41
CA PHE A 15 6.06 2.48 7.48
C PHE A 15 5.06 2.41 8.65
N LEU A 16 4.52 3.57 9.06
CA LEU A 16 3.60 3.73 10.19
C LEU A 16 4.09 3.09 11.49
N ASN A 17 5.29 3.47 11.96
CA ASN A 17 5.92 2.91 13.17
C ASN A 17 6.01 1.37 13.11
N SER A 18 6.48 0.85 11.98
CA SER A 18 6.66 -0.59 11.71
C SER A 18 5.37 -1.41 11.65
N LYS A 19 4.20 -0.77 11.58
CA LYS A 19 2.92 -1.47 11.36
C LYS A 19 2.78 -2.01 9.93
N LEU A 20 3.52 -1.43 8.97
CA LEU A 20 3.56 -1.89 7.60
C LEU A 20 5.00 -2.20 7.20
N GLN A 21 5.16 -3.30 6.45
CA GLN A 21 6.37 -3.67 5.76
C GLN A 21 6.01 -3.88 4.29
N ILE A 22 6.65 -3.14 3.39
CA ILE A 22 6.27 -3.07 1.98
C ILE A 22 7.47 -3.48 1.15
N ILE A 23 7.30 -4.53 0.34
CA ILE A 23 8.30 -4.98 -0.62
C ILE A 23 8.17 -4.11 -1.87
N GLN A 24 9.28 -3.53 -2.30
CA GLN A 24 9.31 -2.68 -3.49
C GLN A 24 10.60 -2.89 -4.25
N SER A 25 10.57 -2.68 -5.56
CA SER A 25 11.80 -2.62 -6.35
C SER A 25 12.71 -1.50 -5.83
N ARG A 26 14.00 -1.79 -5.74
CA ARG A 26 15.06 -0.82 -5.43
C ARG A 26 15.20 0.22 -6.54
N GLN A 27 14.81 -0.13 -7.77
CA GLN A 27 14.96 0.68 -8.98
C GLN A 27 13.61 0.80 -9.69
N GLY A 28 13.31 1.96 -10.27
CA GLY A 28 12.01 2.22 -10.91
C GLY A 28 10.98 2.79 -9.94
N TYR A 29 9.71 2.49 -10.16
CA TYR A 29 8.60 3.05 -9.39
C TYR A 29 8.66 2.61 -7.91
N ARG A 30 8.55 3.60 -7.02
CA ARG A 30 8.37 3.44 -5.58
C ARG A 30 7.25 4.38 -5.15
N PHE A 31 6.57 4.07 -4.05
CA PHE A 31 5.51 4.97 -3.58
C PHE A 31 6.11 6.36 -3.30
N SER A 32 5.39 7.40 -3.71
CA SER A 32 5.75 8.78 -3.43
C SER A 32 4.95 9.31 -2.24
N VAL A 33 5.30 10.52 -1.79
CA VAL A 33 4.51 11.25 -0.79
C VAL A 33 3.09 11.50 -1.29
N ASP A 34 2.87 11.66 -2.60
CA ASP A 34 1.55 11.93 -3.17
C ASP A 34 0.56 10.79 -2.89
N ALA A 35 1.03 9.54 -2.95
CA ALA A 35 0.18 8.38 -2.62
C ALA A 35 -0.26 8.41 -1.14
N LEU A 36 0.62 8.85 -0.24
CA LEU A 36 0.29 9.00 1.17
C LEU A 36 -0.69 10.16 1.40
N LEU A 37 -0.49 11.28 0.72
CA LEU A 37 -1.41 12.42 0.78
C LEU A 37 -2.79 12.04 0.25
N LEU A 38 -2.86 11.26 -0.84
CA LEU A 38 -4.11 10.76 -1.38
C LEU A 38 -4.83 9.84 -0.37
N ALA A 39 -4.09 8.94 0.29
CA ALA A 39 -4.66 8.08 1.33
C ALA A 39 -5.22 8.87 2.53
N GLU A 40 -4.63 10.02 2.87
CA GLU A 40 -5.19 10.90 3.90
C GLU A 40 -6.37 11.75 3.41
N PHE A 41 -6.36 12.11 2.13
CA PHE A 41 -7.37 12.98 1.52
C PHE A 41 -8.73 12.29 1.35
N VAL A 42 -8.75 10.98 1.06
CA VAL A 42 -10.00 10.26 0.81
C VAL A 42 -10.91 10.22 2.04
N SER A 43 -12.20 10.47 1.80
CA SER A 43 -13.24 10.34 2.83
C SER A 43 -13.75 8.91 2.85
N ILE A 44 -13.62 8.26 4.01
CA ILE A 44 -14.01 6.86 4.22
C ILE A 44 -14.88 6.76 5.46
N ARG A 45 -16.00 6.06 5.35
CA ARG A 45 -16.86 5.67 6.46
C ARG A 45 -16.49 4.28 6.94
N SER A 46 -16.94 3.95 8.15
CA SER A 46 -16.77 2.58 8.64
C SER A 46 -17.49 1.61 7.72
N ASP A 47 -16.83 0.49 7.44
CA ASP A 47 -17.37 -0.63 6.64
C ASP A 47 -17.57 -0.33 5.14
N ASP A 48 -17.04 0.80 4.64
CA ASP A 48 -17.03 1.09 3.21
C ASP A 48 -16.25 0.03 2.43
N VAL A 49 -16.65 -0.17 1.16
CA VAL A 49 -15.91 -0.97 0.18
C VAL A 49 -15.12 -0.03 -0.73
N VAL A 50 -13.80 -0.21 -0.77
CA VAL A 50 -12.88 0.66 -1.50
C VAL A 50 -12.27 -0.11 -2.67
N VAL A 51 -12.13 0.56 -3.81
CA VAL A 51 -11.36 0.06 -4.96
C VAL A 51 -10.21 1.02 -5.23
N ASP A 52 -8.99 0.51 -5.20
CA ASP A 52 -7.72 1.21 -5.48
C ASP A 52 -7.25 0.79 -6.88
N LEU A 53 -7.44 1.67 -7.86
CA LEU A 53 -7.13 1.42 -9.27
C LEU A 53 -5.75 1.95 -9.62
N GLY A 54 -4.87 1.10 -10.15
CA GLY A 54 -3.45 1.43 -10.27
C GLY A 54 -2.76 1.35 -8.91
N ALA A 55 -3.07 0.29 -8.15
CA ALA A 55 -2.64 0.14 -6.76
C ALA A 55 -1.11 0.09 -6.61
N GLY A 56 -0.36 -0.23 -7.66
CA GLY A 56 1.10 -0.37 -7.63
C GLY A 56 1.54 -1.38 -6.56
N CYS A 57 2.29 -0.91 -5.57
CA CYS A 57 2.69 -1.73 -4.41
C CYS A 57 1.62 -1.85 -3.31
N GLY A 58 0.43 -1.30 -3.53
CA GLY A 58 -0.71 -1.31 -2.61
C GLY A 58 -0.63 -0.31 -1.46
N ILE A 59 0.27 0.69 -1.53
CA ILE A 59 0.51 1.62 -0.40
C ILE A 59 -0.75 2.32 0.09
N ILE A 60 -1.62 2.80 -0.81
CA ILE A 60 -2.85 3.51 -0.44
C ILE A 60 -3.78 2.55 0.30
N SER A 61 -4.08 1.42 -0.34
CA SER A 61 -4.87 0.33 0.24
C SER A 61 -4.39 -0.08 1.65
N LEU A 62 -3.08 -0.29 1.83
CA LEU A 62 -2.49 -0.70 3.10
C LEU A 62 -2.56 0.39 4.18
N VAL A 63 -2.31 1.66 3.81
CA VAL A 63 -2.42 2.79 4.74
C VAL A 63 -3.88 2.94 5.21
N LEU A 64 -4.84 2.83 4.29
CA LEU A 64 -6.26 2.88 4.61
C LEU A 64 -6.67 1.74 5.55
N ALA A 65 -6.24 0.51 5.26
CA ALA A 65 -6.50 -0.66 6.11
C ALA A 65 -5.95 -0.52 7.54
N VAL A 66 -4.80 0.15 7.71
CA VAL A 66 -4.19 0.37 9.03
C VAL A 66 -4.81 1.54 9.78
N LYS A 67 -5.15 2.62 9.09
CA LYS A 67 -5.57 3.88 9.72
C LYS A 67 -7.07 4.07 9.86
N ARG A 68 -7.88 3.33 9.11
CA ARG A 68 -9.34 3.49 9.04
C ARG A 68 -10.04 2.15 9.28
N LYS A 69 -11.33 2.20 9.62
CA LYS A 69 -12.19 1.01 9.74
C LYS A 69 -12.84 0.68 8.41
N VAL A 70 -12.03 0.37 7.40
CA VAL A 70 -12.56 -0.03 6.08
C VAL A 70 -13.12 -1.44 6.17
N GLY A 71 -14.26 -1.70 5.53
CA GLY A 71 -14.86 -3.03 5.50
C GLY A 71 -14.11 -3.96 4.55
N PHE A 72 -13.87 -3.51 3.32
CA PHE A 72 -13.16 -4.29 2.31
C PHE A 72 -12.40 -3.38 1.33
N ILE A 73 -11.22 -3.82 0.88
CA ILE A 73 -10.39 -3.09 -0.09
C ILE A 73 -10.01 -4.04 -1.23
N VAL A 74 -10.24 -3.61 -2.47
CA VAL A 74 -9.76 -4.26 -3.68
C VAL A 74 -8.66 -3.39 -4.30
N GLY A 75 -7.43 -3.91 -4.34
CA GLY A 75 -6.35 -3.31 -5.11
C GLY A 75 -6.27 -3.95 -6.50
N LEU A 76 -6.43 -3.16 -7.55
CA LEU A 76 -6.27 -3.60 -8.93
C LEU A 76 -5.02 -2.94 -9.52
N GLU A 77 -4.04 -3.77 -9.88
CA GLU A 77 -2.82 -3.34 -10.54
C GLU A 77 -2.57 -4.26 -11.74
N LEU A 78 -2.43 -3.65 -12.91
CA LEU A 78 -2.01 -4.34 -14.12
C LEU A 78 -0.64 -3.79 -14.51
N GLN A 79 0.38 -4.64 -14.43
CA GLN A 79 1.75 -4.32 -14.87
C GLN A 79 2.06 -5.16 -16.10
N GLU A 80 2.55 -4.51 -17.15
CA GLU A 80 3.16 -5.14 -18.32
C GLU A 80 4.68 -5.29 -18.12
#